data_AF-A0A428B8Q6-F1
#
_entry.id   AF-A0A428B8Q6-F1
#
_cell.length_a   1.000
_cell.length_b   1.000
_cell.length_c   1.000
_cell.angle_alpha   90.00
_cell.angle_beta   90.00
_cell.angle_gamma   90.00
#
_symmetry.space_group_name_H-M   'P 1'
#
loop_
_entity.id
_entity.type
_entity.pdbx_description
1 polymer ?
#
loop_
_entity_poly.entity_id
_entity_poly.type
_entity_poly.pdbx_seq_one_letter_code
_entity_poly.pdbx_strand_id
1 'polypeptide(L)'
;MNYKCKLLKNELPKSEVQYYENINRGWSVKTTDCLYVEFEDGTSTTYVIFEGKFTKQYMCRDCGSYYEINLGTQLIKIPKKIGIKEDIKKQ
;
A
#
# COMPACT_ATOMS: atom_id res chain seq x y z
N MET A 1 16.53 -0.88 3.07
CA MET A 1 15.33 -1.30 3.82
C MET A 1 14.64 -2.34 2.99
N ASN A 2 14.77 -3.61 3.39
CA ASN A 2 13.97 -4.65 2.79
C ASN A 2 12.57 -4.63 3.40
N TYR A 3 11.62 -5.09 2.61
CA TYR A 3 10.24 -5.28 3.03
C TYR A 3 9.67 -6.39 2.17
N LYS A 4 8.68 -7.09 2.72
CA LYS A 4 7.83 -8.00 1.97
C LYS A 4 6.51 -7.32 1.74
N CYS A 5 5.95 -7.46 0.54
CA CYS A 5 4.65 -6.90 0.23
C CYS A 5 3.76 -7.94 -0.47
N LYS A 6 2.47 -7.92 -0.12
CA LYS A 6 1.44 -8.72 -0.78
C LYS A 6 0.21 -7.87 -1.01
N LEU A 7 -0.42 -8.05 -2.17
CA LEU A 7 -1.71 -7.43 -2.45
C LEU A 7 -2.79 -8.35 -1.90
N LEU A 8 -3.52 -7.87 -0.90
CA LEU A 8 -4.64 -8.57 -0.32
C LEU A 8 -5.92 -8.24 -1.10
N LYS A 9 -6.58 -9.27 -1.61
CA LYS A 9 -7.69 -9.11 -2.55
C LYS A 9 -9.02 -8.94 -1.83
N ASN A 10 -9.77 -7.88 -2.18
CA ASN A 10 -11.09 -7.59 -1.62
C ASN A 10 -11.17 -7.47 -0.09
N GLU A 11 -10.09 -7.05 0.57
CA GLU A 11 -10.05 -6.89 2.03
C GLU A 11 -10.69 -5.60 2.53
N LEU A 12 -10.87 -4.59 1.66
CA LEU A 12 -11.56 -3.35 2.04
C LEU A 12 -13.08 -3.50 1.82
N PRO A 13 -13.90 -3.46 2.87
CA PRO A 13 -15.35 -3.46 2.73
C PRO A 13 -15.83 -2.25 1.91
N LYS A 14 -16.79 -2.46 1.00
CA LYS A 14 -17.35 -1.38 0.17
C LYS A 14 -17.94 -0.24 1.00
N SER A 15 -18.46 -0.54 2.19
CA SER A 15 -18.97 0.47 3.13
C SER A 15 -17.88 1.41 3.66
N GLU A 16 -16.63 0.93 3.74
CA GLU A 16 -15.50 1.72 4.24
C GLU A 16 -14.86 2.60 3.16
N VAL A 17 -15.08 2.29 1.88
CA VAL A 17 -14.59 3.13 0.76
C VAL A 17 -15.00 4.59 0.94
N GLN A 18 -16.30 4.83 1.19
CA GLN A 18 -16.82 6.18 1.40
C GLN A 18 -16.22 6.85 2.64
N TYR A 19 -16.00 6.09 3.71
CA TYR A 19 -15.33 6.61 4.91
C TYR A 19 -13.93 7.13 4.58
N TYR A 20 -13.12 6.32 3.90
CA TYR A 20 -11.75 6.68 3.52
C TYR A 20 -11.68 7.87 2.57
N GLU A 21 -12.57 7.96 1.60
CA GLU A 21 -12.66 9.10 0.67
C GLU A 21 -13.11 10.39 1.38
N ASN A 22 -14.05 10.29 2.32
CA ASN A 22 -14.57 11.44 3.08
C ASN A 22 -13.49 12.08 3.96
N ILE A 23 -12.68 11.27 4.65
CA ILE A 23 -11.57 11.77 5.48
C ILE A 23 -10.35 12.18 4.64
N ASN A 24 -10.24 11.70 3.39
CA ASN A 24 -9.19 12.05 2.44
C ASN A 24 -9.72 12.82 1.23
N ARG A 25 -10.39 13.96 1.48
CA ARG A 25 -10.97 14.81 0.42
C ARG A 25 -9.98 15.11 -0.71
N GLY A 26 -10.35 14.77 -1.95
CA GLY A 26 -9.50 14.95 -3.14
C GLY A 26 -8.69 13.72 -3.54
N TRP A 27 -8.85 12.61 -2.81
CA TRP A 27 -8.34 11.29 -3.15
C TRP A 27 -9.51 10.33 -3.29
N SER A 28 -9.36 9.36 -4.18
CA SER A 28 -10.32 8.27 -4.36
C SER A 28 -9.66 6.95 -4.02
N VAL A 29 -10.43 6.04 -3.44
CA VAL A 29 -9.97 4.66 -3.23
C VAL A 29 -9.93 3.99 -4.60
N LYS A 30 -8.75 3.45 -4.98
CA LYS A 30 -8.53 2.88 -6.31
C LYS A 30 -9.22 1.53 -6.49
N THR A 31 -9.26 0.73 -5.43
CA THR A 31 -9.72 -0.66 -5.45
C THR A 31 -10.08 -1.10 -4.03
N THR A 32 -10.86 -2.18 -3.91
CA THR A 32 -11.12 -2.86 -2.63
C THR A 32 -9.95 -3.76 -2.21
N ASP A 33 -8.89 -3.87 -3.01
CA ASP A 33 -7.64 -4.50 -2.62
C ASP A 33 -6.84 -3.58 -1.68
N CYS A 34 -6.10 -4.20 -0.75
CA CYS A 34 -5.19 -3.50 0.16
C CYS A 34 -3.75 -3.98 -0.04
N LEU A 35 -2.78 -3.12 0.23
CA LEU A 35 -1.37 -3.47 0.19
C LEU A 35 -0.86 -3.77 1.60
N TYR A 36 -0.54 -5.03 1.87
CA TYR A 36 0.16 -5.42 3.09
C TYR A 36 1.66 -5.25 2.90
N VAL A 37 2.32 -4.66 3.89
CA VAL A 37 3.76 -4.49 3.97
C VAL A 37 4.26 -4.99 5.30
N GLU A 38 5.31 -5.82 5.28
CA GLU A 38 6.04 -6.30 6.44
C GLU A 38 7.49 -5.83 6.34
N PHE A 39 7.95 -5.16 7.40
CA PHE A 39 9.28 -4.56 7.50
C PHE A 39 10.27 -5.54 8.14
N GLU A 40 11.57 -5.24 8.03
CA GLU A 40 12.66 -6.08 8.57
C GLU A 40 12.58 -6.32 10.07
N ASP A 41 12.03 -5.38 10.83
CA ASP A 41 11.83 -5.48 12.28
C ASP A 41 10.63 -6.36 12.67
N GLY A 42 9.95 -6.96 11.68
CA GLY A 42 8.77 -7.80 11.86
C GLY A 42 7.46 -7.03 12.02
N THR A 43 7.50 -5.69 12.03
CA THR A 43 6.27 -4.89 12.04
C THR A 43 5.58 -4.97 10.69
N SER A 44 4.25 -4.91 10.68
CA SER A 44 3.47 -4.93 9.45
C SER A 44 2.30 -3.97 9.48
N THR A 45 1.87 -3.56 8.29
CA THR A 45 0.76 -2.63 8.11
C THR A 45 0.04 -2.91 6.80
N THR A 46 -1.28 -2.82 6.84
CA THR A 46 -2.14 -2.91 5.67
C THR A 46 -2.59 -1.52 5.25
N TYR A 47 -2.33 -1.15 4.00
CA TYR A 47 -2.67 0.15 3.45
C TYR A 47 -3.81 0.06 2.44
N VAL A 48 -4.79 0.96 2.58
CA VAL A 48 -5.76 1.25 1.51
C VAL A 48 -5.06 1.93 0.36
N ILE A 49 -5.39 1.53 -0.87
CA ILE A 49 -4.74 2.02 -2.08
C ILE A 49 -5.57 3.15 -2.68
N PHE A 50 -4.99 4.35 -2.74
CA PHE A 50 -5.65 5.53 -3.27
C PHE A 50 -5.11 5.94 -4.64
N GLU A 51 -5.90 6.70 -5.39
CA GLU A 51 -5.47 7.49 -6.54
C GLU A 51 -5.56 8.98 -6.19
N GLY A 52 -4.56 9.77 -6.60
CA GLY A 52 -4.51 11.20 -6.30
C GLY A 52 -3.22 11.90 -6.74
N LYS A 53 -3.17 13.23 -6.62
CA LYS A 53 -2.06 14.06 -7.14
C LYS A 53 -0.73 13.87 -6.39
N PHE A 54 -0.78 13.57 -5.09
CA PHE A 54 0.40 13.33 -4.25
C PHE A 54 0.09 12.29 -3.15
N THR A 55 1.14 11.74 -2.53
CA THR A 55 1.03 10.73 -1.46
C THR A 55 1.11 11.41 -0.09
N LYS A 56 0.00 11.44 0.65
CA LYS A 56 0.02 11.98 2.03
C LYS A 56 0.71 11.01 2.98
N GLN A 57 1.15 11.55 4.11
CA GLN A 57 1.71 10.78 5.22
C GLN A 57 0.77 9.62 5.63
N TYR A 58 1.38 8.46 5.84
CA TYR A 58 0.76 7.17 6.15
C TYR A 58 -0.25 6.63 5.11
N MET A 59 -0.20 7.13 3.86
CA MET A 59 -1.04 6.63 2.78
C MET A 59 -0.24 5.85 1.74
N CYS A 60 -0.92 4.90 1.08
CA CYS A 60 -0.47 4.23 -0.12
C CYS A 60 -1.20 4.81 -1.34
N ARG A 61 -0.44 5.27 -2.33
CA ARG A 61 -0.96 5.76 -3.60
C ARG A 61 -0.55 4.83 -4.75
N ASP A 62 -1.49 4.55 -5.63
CA ASP A 62 -1.22 3.96 -6.92
C ASP A 62 -0.70 5.03 -7.91
N CYS A 63 0.57 4.91 -8.32
CA CYS A 63 1.22 5.78 -9.30
C CYS A 63 1.20 5.20 -10.74
N GLY A 64 0.38 4.16 -10.98
CA GLY A 64 0.33 3.42 -12.23
C GLY A 64 1.34 2.28 -12.29
N SER A 65 2.64 2.60 -12.24
CA SER A 65 3.75 1.62 -12.36
C SER A 65 4.23 1.04 -11.03
N TYR A 66 4.02 1.75 -9.92
CA TYR A 66 4.40 1.34 -8.57
C TYR A 66 3.37 1.87 -7.55
N TYR A 67 3.37 1.29 -6.36
CA TYR A 67 2.71 1.87 -5.19
C TYR A 67 3.69 2.76 -4.44
N GLU A 68 3.28 3.96 -4.08
CA GLU A 68 4.06 4.89 -3.27
C GLU A 68 3.48 4.95 -1.87
N ILE A 69 4.29 4.68 -0.85
CA ILE A 69 3.86 4.82 0.54
C ILE A 69 4.69 5.91 1.20
N ASN A 70 4.02 6.84 1.87
CA ASN A 70 4.68 7.85 2.67
C ASN A 70 4.64 7.43 4.14
N LEU A 71 5.79 7.12 4.73
CA LEU A 71 5.91 6.72 6.14
C LEU A 71 6.07 7.93 7.08
N GLY A 72 5.87 9.15 6.57
CA GLY A 72 6.07 10.42 7.29
C GLY A 72 7.52 10.89 7.30
N THR A 73 8.46 9.97 7.48
CA THR A 73 9.91 10.24 7.44
C THR A 73 10.53 9.94 6.08
N GLN A 74 9.88 9.09 5.28
CA GLN A 74 10.40 8.63 3.99
C GLN A 74 9.28 8.22 3.04
N LEU A 75 9.57 8.30 1.73
CA LEU A 75 8.72 7.77 0.67
C LEU A 75 9.33 6.46 0.16
N ILE A 76 8.55 5.38 0.20
CA ILE A 76 8.94 4.09 -0.37
C ILE A 76 8.17 3.82 -1.66
N LYS A 77 8.84 3.24 -2.65
CA LYS A 77 8.27 2.90 -3.95
C LYS A 77 8.29 1.40 -4.13
N ILE A 78 7.11 0.79 -4.23
CA ILE A 78 6.91 -0.65 -4.33
C ILE A 78 6.47 -0.99 -5.77
N PRO A 79 7.34 -1.59 -6.60
CA PRO A 79 6.99 -1.95 -7.96
C PRO A 79 5.84 -2.97 -7.99
N LYS A 80 4.82 -2.74 -8.83
CA LYS A 80 3.68 -3.68 -8.95
C LYS A 80 4.07 -5.04 -9.54
N LYS A 81 5.17 -5.10 -10.29
CA LYS A 81 5.69 -6.31 -10.95
C LYS A 81 6.58 -7.18 -10.04
N ILE A 82 6.62 -6.92 -8.73
CA ILE A 82 7.42 -7.72 -7.76
C ILE A 82 6.54 -8.18 -6.60
N GLY A 83 5.53 -8.99 -6.90
CA GLY A 83 5.08 -10.04 -5.99
C GLY A 83 5.33 -11.32 -6.77
N ILE A 84 6.46 -12.00 -6.63
CA ILE A 84 6.96 -12.69 -5.45
C ILE A 84 8.50 -12.59 -5.44
N LYS A 85 9.11 -11.94 -4.44
CA LYS A 85 10.46 -12.31 -4.01
C LYS A 85 10.30 -13.25 -2.82
N GLU A 86 9.99 -14.51 -3.12
CA GLU A 86 10.43 -15.60 -2.27
C GLU A 86 11.95 -15.63 -2.41
N ASP A 87 12.65 -14.89 -1.54
CA ASP A 87 14.03 -15.26 -1.27
C ASP A 87 13.97 -16.62 -0.55
N ILE A 88 14.02 -17.68 -1.36
CA ILE A 88 14.37 -19.03 -0.94
C ILE A 88 15.76 -18.92 -0.31
N LYS A 89 15.82 -18.70 0.99
CA LYS A 89 17.00 -19.10 1.75
C LYS A 89 16.92 -20.61 1.92
N LYS A 90 17.63 -21.31 1.03
CA LYS A 90 18.08 -22.68 1.27
C LYS A 90 18.74 -22.76 2.64
N GLN A 91 18.25 -23.65 3.50
CA GLN A 91 19.05 -24.51 4.36
C GLN A 91 18.23 -25.75 4.71
#